data_AF-A0A1G6YAB7-F1
#
_entry.id   AF-A0A1G6YAB7-F1
#
_cell.length_a   1.000
_cell.length_b   1.000
_cell.length_c   1.000
_cell.angle_alpha   90.00
_cell.angle_beta   90.00
_cell.angle_gamma   90.00
#
_symmetry.space_group_name_H-M   'P 1'
#
loop_
_entity.id
_entity.type
_entity.pdbx_description
1 polymer ?
#
loop_
_entity_poly.entity_id
_entity_poly.type
_entity_poly.pdbx_seq_one_letter_code
_entity_poly.pdbx_strand_id
1 'polypeptide(L)'
;MDTEQQRFSDMKRRVYKIALPVLAFSLGLSQFLTVHEGWLLTLNLILLVGMLFAWLLLSTKLHLRVIEWFLLTLAVIYLLAMVIHGIYTQMLGQGAFSLGDFIIWLPLVSLQMFLLFDRMPALIANLVLFAVLLVPAMPAFSRLEPEQAESLVLFYAGIAVYTSLAYFLQQLYRRRAEQNAMLRFAYTDALTGIANRHRIDSWLRKKGELGEQTGQLFSVIYFDLDHFKDVNDLYGHKTGDDVLWQLAQVIRKELGKGDLFGRWGGSSSS
;
A
#
# COMPACT_ATOMS: atom_id res chain seq x y z
N MET A 1 -6.44 14.39 9.55
CA MET A 1 -5.68 13.13 9.60
C MET A 1 -6.59 11.91 9.61
N ASP A 2 -7.73 11.92 10.31
CA ASP A 2 -8.67 10.77 10.38
C ASP A 2 -9.24 10.30 9.03
N THR A 3 -9.48 11.22 8.09
CA THR A 3 -10.11 10.89 6.80
C THR A 3 -9.21 10.07 5.86
N GLU A 4 -7.89 10.25 5.92
CA GLU A 4 -6.95 9.49 5.09
C GLU A 4 -6.68 8.09 5.65
N GLN A 5 -6.55 7.96 6.97
CA GLN A 5 -6.42 6.65 7.62
C GLN A 5 -7.67 5.80 7.42
N GLN A 6 -8.86 6.42 7.46
CA GLN A 6 -10.12 5.73 7.20
C GLN A 6 -10.22 5.26 5.74
N ARG A 7 -9.89 6.14 4.77
CA ARG A 7 -9.82 5.75 3.34
C ARG A 7 -8.86 4.60 3.07
N PHE A 8 -7.70 4.61 3.74
CA PHE A 8 -6.71 3.55 3.58
C PHE A 8 -7.21 2.21 4.18
N SER A 9 -7.84 2.24 5.35
CA SER A 9 -8.48 1.06 5.94
C SER A 9 -9.60 0.51 5.06
N ASP A 10 -10.41 1.37 4.46
CA ASP A 10 -11.49 0.95 3.55
C ASP A 10 -10.94 0.31 2.27
N MET A 11 -9.87 0.88 1.71
CA MET A 11 -9.16 0.29 0.56
C MET A 11 -8.62 -1.10 0.91
N LYS A 12 -7.91 -1.24 2.04
CA LYS A 12 -7.40 -2.54 2.51
C LYS A 12 -8.53 -3.55 2.71
N ARG A 13 -9.64 -3.15 3.32
CA ARG A 13 -10.80 -4.03 3.52
C ARG A 13 -11.36 -4.55 2.20
N ARG A 14 -11.41 -3.72 1.14
CA ARG A 14 -11.80 -4.17 -0.21
C ARG A 14 -10.80 -5.18 -0.78
N VAL A 15 -9.51 -4.92 -0.65
CA VAL A 15 -8.45 -5.84 -1.11
C VAL A 15 -8.58 -7.19 -0.42
N TYR A 16 -8.72 -7.23 0.91
CA TYR A 16 -8.87 -8.49 1.64
C TYR A 16 -10.15 -9.24 1.32
N LYS A 17 -11.26 -8.54 1.05
CA LYS A 17 -12.52 -9.18 0.62
C LYS A 17 -12.40 -9.93 -0.70
N ILE A 18 -11.50 -9.49 -1.58
CA ILE A 18 -11.22 -10.14 -2.87
C ILE A 18 -10.14 -11.22 -2.70
N ALA A 19 -9.07 -10.92 -1.96
CA ALA A 19 -7.91 -11.81 -1.84
C ALA A 19 -8.22 -13.06 -1.01
N LEU A 20 -8.88 -12.95 0.16
CA LEU A 20 -9.06 -14.08 1.07
C LEU A 20 -9.83 -15.26 0.44
N PRO A 21 -10.95 -15.06 -0.30
CA PRO A 21 -11.62 -16.16 -0.98
C PRO A 21 -10.75 -16.86 -2.02
N VAL A 22 -9.92 -16.11 -2.75
CA VAL A 22 -9.00 -16.67 -3.75
C VAL A 22 -7.92 -17.52 -3.08
N LEU A 23 -7.35 -17.02 -1.98
CA LEU A 23 -6.36 -17.76 -1.18
C LEU A 23 -6.98 -19.02 -0.57
N ALA A 24 -8.17 -18.90 0.03
CA ALA A 24 -8.91 -20.01 0.61
C ALA A 24 -9.27 -21.07 -0.45
N PHE A 25 -9.74 -20.64 -1.62
CA PHE A 25 -10.03 -21.55 -2.74
C PHE A 25 -8.77 -22.28 -3.22
N SER A 26 -7.66 -21.56 -3.38
CA SER A 26 -6.41 -22.18 -3.83
C SER A 26 -5.83 -23.16 -2.80
N LEU A 27 -5.94 -22.86 -1.50
CA LEU A 27 -5.58 -23.81 -0.43
C LEU A 27 -6.51 -25.04 -0.43
N GLY A 28 -7.82 -24.83 -0.57
CA GLY A 28 -8.80 -25.91 -0.66
C GLY A 28 -8.61 -26.79 -1.90
N LEU A 29 -8.26 -26.20 -3.04
CA LEU A 29 -7.95 -26.91 -4.27
C LEU A 29 -6.66 -27.73 -4.11
N SER A 30 -5.62 -27.15 -3.52
CA SER A 30 -4.39 -27.89 -3.19
C SER A 30 -4.72 -29.10 -2.30
N GLN A 31 -5.50 -28.91 -1.23
CA GLN A 31 -5.93 -29.98 -0.34
C GLN A 31 -6.79 -31.06 -1.02
N PHE A 32 -7.55 -30.71 -2.06
CA PHE A 32 -8.33 -31.68 -2.84
C PHE A 32 -7.46 -32.48 -3.80
N LEU A 33 -6.48 -31.83 -4.44
CA LEU A 33 -5.57 -32.46 -5.40
C LEU A 33 -4.50 -33.32 -4.73
N THR A 34 -4.13 -33.00 -3.49
CA THR A 34 -3.11 -33.70 -2.72
C THR A 34 -3.72 -34.26 -1.45
N VAL A 35 -3.80 -35.59 -1.37
CA VAL A 35 -4.32 -36.28 -0.19
C VAL A 35 -3.32 -36.14 0.95
N HIS A 36 -3.49 -35.11 1.76
CA HIS A 36 -2.77 -34.97 3.01
C HIS A 36 -3.48 -35.77 4.11
N GLU A 37 -2.72 -36.52 4.89
CA GLU A 37 -3.26 -37.30 6.02
C GLU A 37 -2.77 -36.77 7.37
N GLY A 38 -3.50 -37.14 8.43
CA GLY A 38 -3.13 -36.84 9.81
C GLY A 38 -3.15 -35.33 10.13
N TRP A 39 -2.13 -34.88 10.85
CA TRP A 39 -2.09 -33.54 11.43
C TRP A 39 -1.96 -32.41 10.38
N LEU A 40 -1.41 -32.70 9.18
CA LEU A 40 -1.30 -31.72 8.10
C LEU A 40 -2.67 -31.32 7.55
N LEU A 41 -3.58 -32.28 7.40
CA LEU A 41 -4.97 -32.02 7.04
C LEU A 41 -5.62 -31.10 8.09
N THR A 42 -5.42 -31.40 9.38
CA THR A 42 -5.95 -30.56 10.47
C THR A 42 -5.40 -29.13 10.39
N LEU A 43 -4.10 -28.97 10.15
CA LEU A 43 -3.47 -27.65 10.04
C LEU A 43 -4.00 -26.86 8.82
N ASN A 44 -4.10 -27.49 7.66
CA ASN A 44 -4.66 -26.88 6.44
C ASN A 44 -6.12 -26.47 6.64
N LEU A 45 -6.94 -27.31 7.30
CA LEU A 45 -8.33 -27.00 7.62
C LEU A 45 -8.44 -25.84 8.62
N ILE A 46 -7.58 -25.77 9.65
CA ILE A 46 -7.54 -24.65 10.58
C ILE A 46 -7.21 -23.34 9.85
N LEU A 47 -6.21 -23.36 8.94
CA LEU A 47 -5.86 -22.20 8.13
C LEU A 47 -7.03 -21.77 7.23
N LEU A 48 -7.67 -22.73 6.54
CA LEU A 48 -8.80 -22.50 5.64
C LEU A 48 -10.01 -21.91 6.39
N VAL A 49 -10.42 -22.54 7.49
CA VAL A 49 -11.53 -22.07 8.33
C VAL A 49 -11.21 -20.70 8.91
N GLY A 50 -9.97 -20.46 9.35
CA GLY A 50 -9.52 -19.16 9.81
C GLY A 50 -9.59 -18.08 8.72
N MET A 51 -9.16 -18.37 7.49
CA MET A 51 -9.28 -17.45 6.35
C MET A 51 -10.74 -17.11 6.03
N LEU A 52 -11.63 -18.12 6.00
CA LEU A 52 -13.07 -17.91 5.78
C LEU A 52 -13.72 -17.13 6.91
N PHE A 53 -13.36 -17.43 8.16
CA PHE A 53 -13.84 -16.70 9.33
C PHE A 53 -13.40 -15.23 9.29
N ALA A 54 -12.12 -14.98 9.00
CA ALA A 54 -11.60 -13.63 8.79
C ALA A 54 -12.33 -12.90 7.66
N TRP A 55 -12.62 -13.60 6.56
CA TRP A 55 -13.39 -13.05 5.44
C TRP A 55 -14.81 -12.64 5.84
N LEU A 56 -15.52 -13.45 6.64
CA LEU A 56 -16.82 -13.08 7.20
C LEU A 56 -16.72 -11.86 8.13
N LEU A 57 -15.68 -11.80 8.97
CA LEU A 57 -15.44 -10.67 9.87
C LEU A 57 -15.20 -9.36 9.12
N LEU A 58 -14.70 -9.38 7.87
CA LEU A 58 -14.56 -8.18 7.03
C LEU A 58 -15.91 -7.55 6.62
N SER A 59 -17.03 -8.18 6.90
CA SER A 59 -18.38 -7.61 6.72
C SER A 59 -18.95 -7.03 8.01
N THR A 60 -18.29 -7.21 9.15
CA THR A 60 -18.71 -6.70 10.47
C THR A 60 -18.10 -5.33 10.78
N LYS A 61 -18.54 -4.70 11.89
CA LYS A 61 -17.94 -3.46 12.43
C LYS A 61 -16.59 -3.67 13.13
N LEU A 62 -16.04 -4.88 13.13
CA LEU A 62 -14.76 -5.18 13.79
C LEU A 62 -13.62 -4.36 13.16
N HIS A 63 -12.74 -3.84 14.00
CA HIS A 63 -11.59 -3.06 13.55
C HIS A 63 -10.65 -3.92 12.68
N LEU A 64 -10.26 -3.42 11.51
CA LEU A 64 -9.51 -4.21 10.51
C LEU A 64 -8.22 -4.82 11.09
N ARG A 65 -7.51 -4.06 11.93
CA ARG A 65 -6.30 -4.52 12.61
C ARG A 65 -6.46 -5.83 13.39
N VAL A 66 -7.64 -6.09 13.98
CA VAL A 66 -7.88 -7.34 14.72
C VAL A 66 -7.88 -8.54 13.77
N ILE A 67 -8.53 -8.39 12.62
CA ILE A 67 -8.58 -9.42 11.57
C ILE A 67 -7.18 -9.64 10.98
N GLU A 68 -6.45 -8.55 10.74
CA GLU A 68 -5.08 -8.57 10.24
C GLU A 68 -4.12 -9.33 11.17
N TRP A 69 -4.14 -9.06 12.48
CA TRP A 69 -3.32 -9.77 13.48
C TRP A 69 -3.69 -11.24 13.61
N PHE A 70 -4.99 -11.55 13.57
CA PHE A 70 -5.48 -12.93 13.58
C PHE A 70 -4.93 -13.71 12.38
N LEU A 71 -5.07 -13.17 11.16
CA LEU A 71 -4.56 -13.78 9.94
C LEU A 71 -3.04 -13.95 9.97
N LEU A 72 -2.31 -12.92 10.43
CA LEU A 72 -0.86 -12.98 10.52
C LEU A 72 -0.41 -14.07 11.48
N THR A 73 -1.01 -14.14 12.67
CA THR A 73 -0.67 -15.15 13.68
C THR A 73 -0.90 -16.55 13.14
N LEU A 74 -2.06 -16.76 12.51
CA LEU A 74 -2.43 -18.02 11.89
C LEU A 74 -1.43 -18.42 10.78
N ALA A 75 -1.03 -17.47 9.93
CA ALA A 75 -0.09 -17.71 8.84
C ALA A 75 1.34 -18.01 9.35
N VAL A 76 1.80 -17.33 10.41
CA VAL A 76 3.13 -17.58 11.01
C VAL A 76 3.18 -18.97 11.65
N ILE A 77 2.14 -19.36 12.40
CA ILE A 77 2.05 -20.71 12.98
C ILE A 77 2.06 -21.77 11.88
N TYR A 78 1.27 -21.54 10.82
CA TYR A 78 1.22 -22.42 9.66
C TYR A 78 2.61 -22.60 9.01
N LEU A 79 3.28 -21.49 8.69
CA LEU A 79 4.60 -21.52 8.05
C LEU A 79 5.64 -22.21 8.93
N LEU A 80 5.65 -21.93 10.23
CA LEU A 80 6.58 -22.56 11.16
C LEU A 80 6.38 -24.08 11.21
N ALA A 81 5.12 -24.54 11.30
CA ALA A 81 4.79 -25.96 11.28
C ALA A 81 5.20 -26.62 9.96
N MET A 82 4.96 -25.96 8.82
CA MET A 82 5.34 -26.47 7.50
C MET A 82 6.85 -26.53 7.30
N VAL A 83 7.62 -25.54 7.77
CA VAL A 83 9.08 -25.56 7.73
C VAL A 83 9.64 -26.70 8.58
N ILE A 84 9.13 -26.88 9.80
CA ILE A 84 9.54 -28.00 10.67
C ILE A 84 9.23 -29.35 9.99
N HIS A 85 8.02 -29.51 9.45
CA HIS A 85 7.66 -30.76 8.76
C HIS A 85 8.49 -31.02 7.51
N GLY A 86 8.72 -29.99 6.69
CA GLY A 86 9.55 -30.06 5.49
C GLY A 86 10.98 -30.50 5.83
N ILE A 87 11.57 -29.95 6.89
CA ILE A 87 12.94 -30.31 7.29
C ILE A 87 13.00 -31.71 7.90
N TYR A 88 12.18 -32.00 8.91
CA TYR A 88 12.36 -33.20 9.73
C TYR A 88 11.65 -34.43 9.17
N THR A 89 10.50 -34.27 8.53
CA THR A 89 9.74 -35.40 8.00
C THR A 89 10.04 -35.63 6.53
N GLN A 90 9.97 -34.58 5.69
CA GLN A 90 10.18 -34.72 4.25
C GLN A 90 11.66 -34.94 3.93
N MET A 91 12.54 -33.99 4.28
CA MET A 91 13.95 -34.06 3.92
C MET A 91 14.71 -35.12 4.72
N LEU A 92 14.79 -34.98 6.05
CA LEU A 92 15.55 -35.91 6.89
C LEU A 92 14.89 -37.29 7.06
N GLY A 93 13.55 -37.35 7.03
CA GLY A 93 12.80 -38.57 7.25
C GLY A 93 12.59 -39.41 5.99
N GLN A 94 12.12 -38.77 4.92
CA GLN A 94 11.74 -39.43 3.66
C GLN A 94 12.77 -39.24 2.53
N GLY A 95 13.81 -38.42 2.75
CA GLY A 95 14.81 -38.13 1.72
C GLY A 95 14.33 -37.20 0.62
N ALA A 96 13.24 -36.45 0.84
CA ALA A 96 12.72 -35.51 -0.15
C ALA A 96 13.73 -34.38 -0.42
N PHE A 97 13.78 -33.90 -1.66
CA PHE A 97 14.71 -32.85 -2.07
C PHE A 97 14.25 -31.43 -1.70
N SER A 98 12.96 -31.22 -1.45
CA SER A 98 12.38 -29.90 -1.19
C SER A 98 11.56 -29.86 0.09
N LEU A 99 11.30 -28.64 0.59
CA LEU A 99 10.42 -28.40 1.73
C LEU A 99 8.95 -28.74 1.44
N GLY A 100 8.55 -28.85 0.17
CA GLY A 100 7.17 -29.07 -0.28
C GLY A 100 6.52 -27.83 -0.90
N ASP A 101 5.25 -27.95 -1.27
CA ASP A 101 4.53 -26.97 -2.10
C ASP A 101 4.19 -25.65 -1.38
N PHE A 102 4.33 -25.62 -0.04
CA PHE A 102 3.94 -24.46 0.76
C PHE A 102 4.80 -23.21 0.50
N ILE A 103 5.97 -23.38 -0.14
CA ILE A 103 6.91 -22.30 -0.48
C ILE A 103 6.21 -21.19 -1.27
N ILE A 104 5.20 -21.54 -2.09
CA ILE A 104 4.43 -20.59 -2.91
C ILE A 104 3.70 -19.54 -2.05
N TRP A 105 3.37 -19.87 -0.80
CA TRP A 105 2.65 -18.97 0.11
C TRP A 105 3.55 -17.98 0.86
N LEU A 106 4.86 -18.20 0.85
CA LEU A 106 5.84 -17.41 1.59
C LEU A 106 5.90 -15.90 1.21
N PRO A 107 5.83 -15.52 -0.09
CA PRO A 107 5.82 -14.10 -0.47
C PRO A 107 4.62 -13.36 0.13
N LEU A 108 3.48 -14.04 0.28
CA LEU A 108 2.24 -13.43 0.74
C LEU A 108 2.33 -12.99 2.21
N VAL A 109 2.92 -13.81 3.07
CA VAL A 109 3.11 -13.45 4.49
C VAL A 109 4.12 -12.31 4.63
N SER A 110 5.19 -12.35 3.83
CA SER A 110 6.20 -11.28 3.81
C SER A 110 5.59 -9.95 3.36
N LEU A 111 4.79 -9.96 2.30
CA LEU A 111 4.04 -8.80 1.80
C LEU A 111 2.98 -8.30 2.79
N GLN A 112 2.30 -9.21 3.49
CA GLN A 112 1.29 -8.86 4.49
C GLN A 112 1.90 -7.98 5.58
N MET A 113 3.10 -8.27 6.08
CA MET A 113 3.78 -7.42 7.07
C MET A 113 3.94 -5.97 6.60
N PHE A 114 4.27 -5.75 5.32
CA PHE A 114 4.40 -4.40 4.74
C PHE A 114 3.06 -3.71 4.47
N LEU A 115 1.95 -4.46 4.45
CA LEU A 115 0.61 -3.89 4.49
C LEU A 115 0.22 -3.48 5.90
N LEU A 116 0.58 -4.25 6.93
CA LEU A 116 0.19 -4.00 8.32
C LEU A 116 0.97 -2.87 8.97
N PHE A 117 2.26 -2.81 8.70
CA PHE A 117 3.19 -1.95 9.39
C PHE A 117 3.77 -0.87 8.47
N ASP A 118 4.23 0.20 9.08
CA ASP A 118 5.13 1.13 8.42
C ASP A 118 6.45 0.43 8.06
N ARG A 119 7.21 1.04 7.15
CA ARG A 119 8.40 0.43 6.52
C ARG A 119 9.39 -0.20 7.49
N MET A 120 9.77 0.52 8.55
CA MET A 120 10.79 0.04 9.49
C MET A 120 10.25 -1.09 10.39
N PRO A 121 9.07 -0.95 11.03
CA PRO A 121 8.50 -2.08 11.78
C PRO A 121 8.17 -3.29 10.90
N ALA A 122 7.76 -3.11 9.65
CA ALA A 122 7.53 -4.20 8.69
C ALA A 122 8.81 -4.99 8.39
N LEU A 123 9.94 -4.28 8.20
CA LEU A 123 11.24 -4.89 7.98
C LEU A 123 11.67 -5.68 9.22
N ILE A 124 11.55 -5.08 10.41
CA ILE A 124 11.89 -5.76 11.67
C ILE A 124 11.03 -7.02 11.86
N ALA A 125 9.72 -6.94 11.60
CA ALA A 125 8.82 -8.09 11.71
C ALA A 125 9.21 -9.22 10.73
N ASN A 126 9.61 -8.89 9.51
CA ASN A 126 10.13 -9.88 8.55
C ASN A 126 11.46 -10.48 8.99
N LEU A 127 12.38 -9.68 9.55
CA LEU A 127 13.65 -10.18 10.09
C LEU A 127 13.44 -11.11 11.28
N VAL A 128 12.46 -10.80 12.14
CA VAL A 128 12.04 -11.68 13.24
C VAL A 128 11.44 -12.97 12.70
N LEU A 129 10.53 -12.89 11.73
CA LEU A 129 9.97 -14.08 11.08
C LEU A 129 11.07 -14.95 10.47
N PHE A 130 12.02 -14.34 9.76
CA PHE A 130 13.17 -15.03 9.18
C PHE A 130 13.99 -15.74 10.26
N ALA A 131 14.32 -15.06 11.36
CA ALA A 131 15.06 -15.65 12.47
C ALA A 131 14.29 -16.83 13.10
N VAL A 132 12.98 -16.69 13.32
CA VAL A 132 12.12 -17.74 13.86
C VAL A 132 12.09 -18.97 12.93
N LEU A 133 11.96 -18.76 11.62
CA LEU A 133 11.96 -19.84 10.64
C LEU A 133 13.35 -20.48 10.47
N LEU A 134 14.43 -19.78 10.82
CA LEU A 134 15.81 -20.30 10.74
C LEU A 134 16.14 -21.26 11.88
N VAL A 135 15.55 -21.07 13.07
CA VAL A 135 15.85 -21.88 14.26
C VAL A 135 15.72 -23.40 14.02
N PRO A 136 14.63 -23.91 13.40
CA PRO A 136 14.51 -25.35 13.11
C PRO A 136 15.56 -25.89 12.14
N ALA A 137 16.09 -25.05 11.24
CA ALA A 137 17.07 -25.46 10.24
C ALA A 137 18.48 -25.58 10.80
N MET A 138 18.85 -24.80 11.84
CA MET A 138 20.20 -24.81 12.41
C MET A 138 20.70 -26.21 12.81
N PRO A 139 19.97 -27.00 13.62
CA PRO A 139 20.43 -28.34 14.01
C PRO A 139 20.28 -29.39 12.89
N ALA A 140 19.47 -29.11 11.86
CA ALA A 140 19.26 -30.00 10.73
C ALA A 140 20.31 -29.82 9.63
N PHE A 141 20.87 -28.62 9.47
CA PHE A 141 21.71 -28.24 8.32
C PHE A 141 22.91 -29.17 8.12
N SER A 142 23.56 -29.61 9.19
CA SER A 142 24.71 -30.53 9.10
C SER A 142 24.35 -31.97 8.73
N ARG A 143 23.06 -32.31 8.72
CA ARG A 143 22.53 -33.66 8.43
C ARG A 143 21.90 -33.76 7.05
N LEU A 144 21.76 -32.65 6.33
CA LEU A 144 21.13 -32.60 5.03
C LEU A 144 22.13 -32.97 3.94
N GLU A 145 21.63 -33.66 2.93
CA GLU A 145 22.37 -33.86 1.69
C GLU A 145 22.56 -32.52 0.96
N PRO A 146 23.59 -32.38 0.09
CA PRO A 146 23.88 -31.12 -0.58
C PRO A 146 22.69 -30.50 -1.33
N GLU A 147 21.90 -31.33 -2.02
CA GLU A 147 20.71 -30.88 -2.77
C GLU A 147 19.60 -30.37 -1.84
N GLN A 148 19.45 -30.99 -0.67
CA GLN A 148 18.50 -30.55 0.35
C GLN A 148 18.94 -29.22 1.00
N ALA A 149 20.24 -29.11 1.31
CA ALA A 149 20.81 -27.88 1.83
C ALA A 149 20.67 -26.73 0.84
N GLU A 150 20.87 -26.98 -0.46
CA GLU A 150 20.63 -25.99 -1.52
C GLU A 150 19.17 -25.51 -1.53
N SER A 151 18.20 -26.42 -1.45
CA SER A 151 16.78 -26.06 -1.38
C SER A 151 16.45 -25.18 -0.18
N LEU A 152 17.02 -25.46 1.00
CA LEU A 152 16.87 -24.60 2.17
C LEU A 152 17.51 -23.23 1.96
N VAL A 153 18.71 -23.17 1.39
CA VAL A 153 19.39 -21.89 1.12
C VAL A 153 18.55 -21.04 0.16
N LEU A 154 18.02 -21.63 -0.91
CA LEU A 154 17.13 -20.95 -1.85
C LEU A 154 15.84 -20.46 -1.19
N PHE A 155 15.26 -21.25 -0.29
CA PHE A 155 14.09 -20.84 0.49
C PHE A 155 14.36 -19.60 1.34
N TYR A 156 15.45 -19.58 2.12
CA TYR A 156 15.82 -18.42 2.94
C TYR A 156 16.26 -17.22 2.09
N ALA A 157 16.98 -17.44 1.00
CA ALA A 157 17.32 -16.40 0.03
C ALA A 157 16.04 -15.77 -0.57
N GLY A 158 15.03 -16.59 -0.89
CA GLY A 158 13.72 -16.14 -1.33
C GLY A 158 13.06 -15.19 -0.33
N ILE A 159 13.03 -15.53 0.97
CA ILE A 159 12.50 -14.63 2.02
C ILE A 159 13.23 -13.28 2.00
N ALA A 160 14.56 -13.29 1.91
CA ALA A 160 15.36 -12.07 1.88
C ALA A 160 15.08 -11.22 0.63
N VAL A 161 14.94 -11.85 -0.54
CA VAL A 161 14.58 -11.19 -1.81
C VAL A 161 13.19 -10.58 -1.73
N TYR A 162 12.17 -11.33 -1.28
CA TYR A 162 10.81 -10.81 -1.16
C TYR A 162 10.70 -9.68 -0.14
N THR A 163 11.40 -9.79 1.00
CA THR A 163 11.46 -8.72 2.00
C THR A 163 12.10 -7.46 1.43
N SER A 164 13.22 -7.60 0.70
CA SER A 164 13.93 -6.49 0.06
C SER A 164 13.06 -5.83 -1.01
N LEU A 165 12.43 -6.63 -1.88
CA LEU A 165 11.51 -6.15 -2.91
C LEU A 165 10.34 -5.38 -2.30
N ALA A 166 9.68 -5.94 -1.28
CA ALA A 166 8.57 -5.29 -0.60
C ALA A 166 9.00 -3.96 0.06
N TYR A 167 10.18 -3.94 0.69
CA TYR A 167 10.77 -2.73 1.27
C TYR A 167 10.99 -1.64 0.21
N PHE A 168 11.63 -1.97 -0.91
CA PHE A 168 11.90 -1.02 -1.98
C PHE A 168 10.63 -0.54 -2.67
N LEU A 169 9.66 -1.43 -2.90
CA LEU A 169 8.35 -1.04 -3.45
C LEU A 169 7.66 -0.04 -2.53
N GLN A 170 7.56 -0.31 -1.23
CA GLN A 170 6.94 0.62 -0.28
C GLN A 170 7.69 1.97 -0.24
N GLN A 171 9.02 1.96 -0.36
CA GLN A 171 9.84 3.17 -0.46
C GLN A 171 9.53 3.97 -1.74
N LEU A 172 9.44 3.30 -2.90
CA LEU A 172 9.12 3.94 -4.17
C LEU A 172 7.72 4.54 -4.15
N TYR A 173 6.73 3.82 -3.61
CA TYR A 173 5.37 4.34 -3.47
C TYR A 173 5.31 5.57 -2.57
N ARG A 174 6.02 5.57 -1.44
CA ARG A 174 6.11 6.74 -0.54
C ARG A 174 6.75 7.93 -1.23
N ARG A 175 7.89 7.75 -1.89
CA ARG A 175 8.55 8.83 -2.63
C ARG A 175 7.66 9.41 -3.72
N ARG A 176 6.92 8.58 -4.44
CA ARG A 176 5.98 9.04 -5.47
C ARG A 176 4.80 9.79 -4.85
N ALA A 177 4.29 9.34 -3.71
CA ALA A 177 3.24 10.05 -2.98
C ALA A 177 3.73 11.43 -2.47
N GLU A 178 4.93 11.49 -1.90
CA GLU A 178 5.59 12.72 -1.46
C GLU A 178 5.84 13.68 -2.62
N GLN A 179 6.37 13.19 -3.75
CA GLN A 179 6.54 14.00 -4.96
C GLN A 179 5.21 14.53 -5.47
N ASN A 180 4.16 13.71 -5.51
CA ASN A 180 2.83 14.16 -5.91
C ASN A 180 2.25 15.20 -4.95
N ALA A 181 2.49 15.05 -3.64
CA ALA A 181 2.09 16.03 -2.64
C ALA A 181 2.87 17.35 -2.81
N MET A 182 4.18 17.27 -3.02
CA MET A 182 5.04 18.42 -3.28
C MET A 182 4.62 19.15 -4.56
N LEU A 183 4.31 18.42 -5.63
CA LEU A 183 3.79 19.00 -6.88
C LEU A 183 2.44 19.69 -6.66
N ARG A 184 1.56 19.13 -5.82
CA ARG A 184 0.31 19.82 -5.43
C ARG A 184 0.64 21.14 -4.74
N PHE A 185 1.48 21.16 -3.71
CA PHE A 185 1.84 22.40 -3.02
C PHE A 185 2.60 23.40 -3.92
N ALA A 186 3.43 22.91 -4.84
CA ALA A 186 4.21 23.75 -5.74
C ALA A 186 3.37 24.42 -6.82
N TYR A 187 2.21 23.86 -7.20
CA TYR A 187 1.41 24.32 -8.34
C TYR A 187 -0.04 24.66 -8.03
N THR A 188 -0.50 24.46 -6.80
CA THR A 188 -1.88 24.80 -6.39
C THR A 188 -1.89 25.71 -5.17
N ASP A 189 -2.86 26.61 -5.14
CA ASP A 189 -3.12 27.48 -3.99
C ASP A 189 -3.76 26.66 -2.86
N ALA A 190 -3.19 26.73 -1.65
CA ALA A 190 -3.60 25.88 -0.54
C ALA A 190 -5.01 26.20 -0.03
N LEU A 191 -5.45 27.46 -0.14
CA LEU A 191 -6.78 27.89 0.30
C LEU A 191 -7.87 27.47 -0.68
N THR A 192 -7.66 27.75 -1.97
CA THR A 192 -8.73 27.65 -2.98
C THR A 192 -8.63 26.41 -3.88
N GLY A 193 -7.47 25.74 -3.92
CA GLY A 193 -7.22 24.54 -4.72
C GLY A 193 -7.07 24.79 -6.22
N ILE A 194 -7.08 26.06 -6.66
CA ILE A 194 -6.83 26.46 -8.06
C ILE A 194 -5.32 26.57 -8.32
N ALA A 195 -4.93 26.93 -9.54
CA ALA A 195 -3.51 27.14 -9.86
C ALA A 195 -2.91 28.26 -8.98
N ASN A 196 -1.70 28.06 -8.48
CA ASN A 196 -0.94 29.16 -7.86
C ASN A 196 -0.17 29.94 -8.94
N ARG A 197 0.48 31.03 -8.53
CA ARG A 197 1.31 31.86 -9.41
C ARG A 197 2.32 31.05 -10.25
N HIS A 198 3.05 30.12 -9.64
CA HIS A 198 4.03 29.29 -10.36
C HIS A 198 3.41 28.47 -11.50
N ARG A 199 2.20 27.92 -11.29
CA ARG A 199 1.48 27.19 -12.34
C ARG A 199 0.98 28.12 -13.44
N ILE A 200 0.53 29.32 -13.09
CA ILE A 200 0.10 30.34 -14.06
C ILE A 200 1.29 30.75 -14.93
N ASP A 201 2.42 31.11 -14.33
CA ASP A 201 3.67 31.47 -15.03
C ASP A 201 4.10 30.39 -16.02
N SER A 202 4.09 29.14 -15.57
CA SER A 202 4.45 27.98 -16.39
C SER A 202 3.50 27.76 -17.56
N TRP A 203 2.20 28.00 -17.35
CA TRP A 203 1.18 27.85 -18.39
C TRP A 203 1.24 28.98 -19.42
N LEU A 204 1.40 30.22 -18.97
CA LEU A 204 1.54 31.40 -19.84
C LEU A 204 2.76 31.26 -20.76
N ARG A 205 3.90 30.81 -20.21
CA ARG A 205 5.11 30.54 -21.02
C ARG A 205 4.83 29.51 -22.13
N LYS A 206 4.24 28.36 -21.78
CA LYS A 206 3.89 27.31 -22.75
C LYS A 206 2.90 27.79 -23.82
N LYS A 207 1.92 28.62 -23.45
CA LYS A 207 0.97 29.19 -24.40
C LYS A 207 1.61 30.22 -25.32
N GLY A 208 2.57 31.02 -24.83
CA GLY A 208 3.39 31.90 -25.64
C GLY A 208 4.20 31.14 -26.69
N GLU A 209 4.98 30.15 -26.26
CA GLU A 209 5.80 29.30 -27.15
C GLU A 209 4.96 28.59 -28.21
N LEU A 210 3.80 28.04 -27.83
CA LEU A 210 2.88 27.40 -28.77
C LEU A 210 2.27 28.40 -29.75
N GLY A 211 1.92 29.60 -29.28
CA GLY A 211 1.39 30.67 -30.11
C GLY A 211 2.39 31.13 -31.17
N GLU A 212 3.68 31.24 -30.81
CA GLU A 212 4.76 31.56 -31.77
C GLU A 212 4.92 30.47 -32.84
N GLN A 213 4.76 29.19 -32.49
CA GLN A 213 4.94 28.07 -33.41
C GLN A 213 3.73 27.82 -34.32
N THR A 214 2.52 28.03 -33.81
CA THR A 214 1.27 27.60 -34.47
C THR A 214 0.37 28.74 -34.92
N GLY A 215 0.66 29.97 -34.50
CA GLY A 215 -0.22 31.12 -34.66
C GLY A 215 -1.46 31.09 -33.75
N GLN A 216 -1.55 30.12 -32.83
CA GLN A 216 -2.69 30.00 -31.93
C GLN A 216 -2.72 31.16 -30.91
N LEU A 217 -3.79 31.95 -30.93
CA LEU A 217 -4.00 33.05 -30.00
C LEU A 217 -4.58 32.56 -28.66
N PHE A 218 -4.27 33.29 -27.59
CA PHE A 218 -4.89 33.11 -26.27
C PHE A 218 -5.16 34.47 -25.63
N SER A 219 -6.02 34.51 -24.61
CA SER A 219 -6.36 35.71 -23.84
C SER A 219 -6.11 35.47 -22.36
N VAL A 220 -5.80 36.54 -21.64
CA VAL A 220 -5.59 36.52 -20.18
C VAL A 220 -6.55 37.50 -19.54
N ILE A 221 -7.29 37.04 -18.54
CA ILE A 221 -8.15 37.88 -17.71
C ILE A 221 -7.50 37.96 -16.33
N TYR A 222 -7.19 39.17 -15.89
CA TYR A 222 -6.71 39.48 -14.55
C TYR A 222 -7.77 40.33 -13.85
N PHE A 223 -8.25 39.88 -12.70
CA PHE A 223 -9.25 40.58 -11.92
C PHE A 223 -8.91 40.49 -10.43
N ASP A 224 -9.41 41.45 -9.66
CA ASP A 224 -9.31 41.50 -8.20
C ASP A 224 -10.71 41.58 -7.59
N LEU A 225 -10.84 41.27 -6.30
CA LEU A 225 -12.12 41.34 -5.60
C LEU A 225 -12.32 42.68 -4.92
N ASP A 226 -13.22 43.49 -5.47
CA ASP A 226 -13.61 44.76 -4.89
C ASP A 226 -14.14 44.58 -3.46
N HIS A 227 -13.75 45.50 -2.56
CA HIS A 227 -14.20 45.53 -1.16
C HIS A 227 -13.93 44.25 -0.34
N PHE A 228 -13.04 43.35 -0.79
CA PHE A 228 -12.75 42.11 -0.06
C PHE A 228 -12.15 42.35 1.35
N LYS A 229 -11.45 43.48 1.54
CA LYS A 229 -10.97 43.90 2.86
C LYS A 229 -12.13 44.16 3.83
N ASP A 230 -13.19 44.82 3.37
CA ASP A 230 -14.37 45.13 4.18
C ASP A 230 -15.06 43.84 4.66
N VAL A 231 -15.06 42.79 3.84
CA VAL A 231 -15.56 41.45 4.23
C VAL A 231 -14.70 40.85 5.35
N ASN A 232 -13.38 40.92 5.24
CA ASN A 232 -12.48 40.42 6.30
C ASN A 232 -12.64 41.21 7.60
N ASP A 233 -12.76 42.53 7.50
CA ASP A 233 -12.86 43.42 8.66
C ASP A 233 -14.21 43.26 9.39
N LEU A 234 -15.31 43.01 8.65
CA LEU A 234 -16.66 42.87 9.21
C LEU A 234 -16.98 41.44 9.68
N TYR A 235 -16.49 40.40 8.98
CA TYR A 235 -16.87 39.01 9.21
C TYR A 235 -15.71 38.09 9.61
N GLY A 236 -14.50 38.63 9.70
CA GLY A 236 -13.29 37.89 10.05
C GLY A 236 -12.69 37.09 8.90
N HIS A 237 -11.39 36.82 9.01
CA HIS A 237 -10.61 36.14 7.97
C HIS A 237 -11.14 34.77 7.54
N LYS A 238 -11.69 33.97 8.47
CA LYS A 238 -12.29 32.67 8.11
C LYS A 238 -13.43 32.81 7.10
N THR A 239 -14.27 33.82 7.28
CA THR A 239 -15.40 34.08 6.37
C THR A 239 -14.89 34.56 5.01
N GLY A 240 -13.85 35.40 4.99
CA GLY A 240 -13.19 35.80 3.75
C GLY A 240 -12.57 34.61 3.00
N ASP A 241 -11.93 33.70 3.72
CA ASP A 241 -11.37 32.46 3.17
C ASP A 241 -12.46 31.57 2.52
N ASP A 242 -13.62 31.44 3.17
CA ASP A 242 -14.77 30.71 2.62
C ASP A 242 -15.31 31.37 1.34
N VAL A 243 -15.37 32.71 1.30
CA VAL A 243 -15.76 33.46 0.09
C VAL A 243 -14.78 33.20 -1.06
N LEU A 244 -13.48 33.24 -0.80
CA LEU A 244 -12.44 32.94 -1.82
C LEU A 244 -12.57 31.51 -2.33
N TRP A 245 -12.81 30.54 -1.45
CA TRP A 245 -12.99 29.15 -1.83
C TRP A 245 -14.23 28.96 -2.71
N GLN A 246 -15.37 29.55 -2.34
CA GLN A 246 -16.61 29.44 -3.09
C GLN A 246 -16.49 30.08 -4.47
N LEU A 247 -15.93 31.29 -4.55
CA LEU A 247 -15.67 31.97 -5.82
C LEU A 247 -14.82 31.09 -6.74
N ALA A 248 -13.75 30.51 -6.21
CA ALA A 248 -12.87 29.65 -6.98
C ALA A 248 -13.60 28.41 -7.53
N GLN A 249 -14.52 27.82 -6.76
CA GLN A 249 -15.35 26.71 -7.26
C GLN A 249 -16.34 27.14 -8.33
N VAL A 250 -16.94 28.33 -8.22
CA VAL A 250 -17.87 28.89 -9.22
C VAL A 250 -17.13 29.09 -10.53
N ILE A 251 -16.01 29.82 -10.53
CA ILE A 251 -15.24 30.09 -11.74
C ILE A 251 -14.78 28.79 -12.39
N ARG A 252 -14.29 27.83 -11.59
CA ARG A 252 -13.81 26.54 -12.10
C ARG A 252 -14.87 25.76 -12.89
N LYS A 253 -16.16 25.92 -12.56
CA LYS A 253 -17.27 25.27 -13.28
C LYS A 253 -17.55 25.89 -14.65
N GLU A 254 -17.24 27.17 -14.81
CA GLU A 254 -17.47 27.93 -16.05
C GLU A 254 -16.31 27.79 -17.05
N LEU A 255 -15.15 27.28 -16.63
CA LEU A 255 -13.97 27.14 -17.49
C LEU A 255 -14.09 25.95 -18.45
N GLY A 256 -13.68 26.16 -19.70
CA GLY A 256 -13.64 25.16 -20.74
C GLY A 256 -12.39 24.29 -20.72
N LYS A 257 -12.34 23.32 -21.65
CA LYS A 257 -11.14 22.51 -21.87
C LYS A 257 -10.01 23.39 -22.41
N GLY A 258 -8.92 23.51 -21.64
CA GLY A 258 -7.72 24.23 -22.04
C GLY A 258 -7.51 25.56 -21.33
N ASP A 259 -8.53 26.04 -20.59
CA ASP A 259 -8.43 27.24 -19.77
C ASP A 259 -7.71 26.97 -18.44
N LEU A 260 -7.07 27.99 -17.89
CA LEU A 260 -6.43 27.93 -16.58
C LEU A 260 -6.89 29.12 -15.74
N PHE A 261 -7.44 28.83 -14.57
CA PHE A 261 -7.70 29.81 -13.53
C PHE A 261 -6.79 29.57 -12.33
N GLY A 262 -6.27 30.66 -11.77
CA GLY A 262 -5.36 30.60 -10.66
C GLY A 262 -5.27 31.90 -9.88
N ARG A 263 -4.73 31.80 -8.66
CA ARG A 263 -4.45 32.92 -7.78
C ARG A 263 -3.03 33.44 -8.04
N TRP A 264 -2.94 34.67 -8.53
CA TRP A 264 -1.66 35.35 -8.80
C TRP A 264 -1.12 36.10 -7.57
N GLY A 265 -2.01 36.68 -6.75
CA GLY A 265 -1.69 37.44 -5.55
C GLY A 265 -1.93 36.67 -4.25
N GLY A 266 -0.93 36.66 -3.37
CA GLY A 266 -0.91 35.89 -2.13
C GLY A 266 0.42 35.17 -1.94
N SER A 267 1.51 35.91 -1.76
CA SER A 267 2.72 35.34 -1.18
C SER A 267 2.39 35.03 0.27
N SER A 268 2.42 33.75 0.67
CA SER A 268 2.52 33.38 2.07
C SER A 268 3.84 33.92 2.61
N SER A 269 3.83 35.17 3.06
CA SER A 269 4.78 35.72 4.01
C SER A 269 4.14 35.58 5.38
N SER A 270 4.41 34.44 6.01
CA SER A 270 4.33 34.19 7.45
C SER A 270 5.21 33.00 7.77
#